data_AF-A0AA87ZNN2-F1
#
_entry.id   AF-A0AA87ZNN2-F1
#
_cell.length_a   1.000
_cell.length_b   1.000
_cell.length_c   1.000
_cell.angle_alpha   90.00
_cell.angle_beta   90.00
_cell.angle_gamma   90.00
#
_symmetry.space_group_name_H-M   'P 1'
#
loop_
_entity.id
_entity.type
_entity.pdbx_description
1 polymer ?
#
loop_
_entity_poly.entity_id
_entity_poly.type
_entity_poly.pdbx_seq_one_letter_code
_entity_poly.pdbx_strand_id
1 'polypeptide(L)'
;MFLLHKGVEPAATYMNLGLPPEWYGALGWVFPTWARTHALDTGEAVNILKGAVVTADRILTVSKGYSWEITTPEGGYGLQDLLRSRKSVLNGITNGIDDVEWDPSS
;
A
#
# COMPACT_ATOMS: atom_id res chain seq x y z
N MET A 1 7.37 -5.33 -8.28
CA MET A 1 6.47 -4.26 -8.76
C MET A 1 5.97 -3.50 -7.54
N PHE A 2 6.29 -2.20 -7.49
CA PHE A 2 6.51 -1.41 -6.27
C PHE A 2 5.23 -0.75 -5.74
N LEU A 3 5.02 -0.76 -4.42
CA LEU A 3 3.84 -0.22 -3.74
C LEU A 3 3.61 1.30 -3.95
N LEU A 4 4.61 2.04 -4.45
CA LEU A 4 4.60 3.51 -4.60
C LEU A 4 3.38 4.06 -5.37
N HIS A 5 2.87 3.33 -6.36
CA HIS A 5 1.78 3.80 -7.25
C HIS A 5 0.44 3.10 -6.99
N LYS A 6 0.37 2.17 -6.03
CA LYS A 6 -0.84 1.39 -5.81
C LYS A 6 -1.79 2.16 -4.90
N GLY A 7 -2.87 2.68 -5.50
CA GLY A 7 -3.94 3.38 -4.77
C GLY A 7 -3.60 4.80 -4.36
N VAL A 8 -2.62 5.44 -5.02
CA VAL A 8 -2.35 6.87 -4.86
C VAL A 8 -3.16 7.65 -5.90
N GLU A 9 -4.02 8.53 -5.42
CA GLU A 9 -4.93 9.34 -6.20
C GLU A 9 -4.73 10.83 -5.89
N PRO A 10 -5.16 11.76 -6.77
CA PRO A 10 -5.15 13.18 -6.46
C PRO A 10 -5.85 13.49 -5.14
N ALA A 11 -5.36 14.49 -4.38
CA ALA A 11 -5.94 14.84 -3.09
C ALA A 11 -7.46 15.15 -3.17
N ALA A 12 -7.92 15.69 -4.29
CA ALA A 12 -9.33 15.96 -4.58
C ALA A 12 -10.21 14.71 -4.57
N THR A 13 -9.66 13.52 -4.87
CA THR A 13 -10.39 12.25 -4.88
C THR A 13 -10.97 11.92 -3.50
N TYR A 14 -10.37 12.42 -2.42
CA TYR A 14 -10.88 12.21 -1.07
C TYR A 14 -12.35 12.62 -0.89
N MET A 15 -12.74 13.76 -1.47
CA MET A 15 -14.11 14.27 -1.38
C MET A 15 -15.13 13.32 -2.03
N ASN A 16 -14.69 12.52 -3.01
CA ASN A 16 -15.52 11.57 -3.73
C ASN A 16 -15.65 10.21 -3.00
N LEU A 17 -14.84 9.95 -1.96
CA LEU A 17 -14.88 8.69 -1.22
C LEU A 17 -16.03 8.63 -0.20
N GLY A 18 -16.68 9.76 0.09
CA GLY A 18 -17.74 9.83 1.10
C GLY A 18 -17.25 9.56 2.54
N LEU A 19 -15.95 9.69 2.78
CA LEU A 19 -15.35 9.47 4.10
C LEU A 19 -15.48 10.72 4.98
N PRO A 20 -15.66 10.56 6.30
CA PRO A 20 -15.69 11.69 7.23
C PRO A 20 -14.34 12.44 7.25
N PRO A 21 -14.30 13.79 7.27
CA PRO A 21 -13.07 14.60 7.11
C PRO A 21 -11.92 14.24 8.06
N GLU A 22 -12.22 13.75 9.25
CA GLU A 22 -11.23 13.33 10.25
C GLU A 22 -10.37 12.14 9.78
N TRP A 23 -10.83 11.39 8.76
CA TRP A 23 -10.08 10.29 8.17
C TRP A 23 -9.01 10.74 7.19
N TYR A 24 -8.96 12.03 6.82
CA TYR A 24 -8.00 12.53 5.84
C TYR A 24 -6.56 12.25 6.26
N GLY A 25 -6.24 12.35 7.56
CA GLY A 25 -4.89 12.05 8.07
C GLY A 25 -4.43 10.61 7.82
N ALA A 26 -5.36 9.65 7.79
CA ALA A 26 -5.04 8.24 7.54
C ALA A 26 -4.64 8.03 6.07
N LEU A 27 -5.33 8.67 5.12
CA LEU A 27 -5.10 8.51 3.68
C LEU A 27 -4.10 9.52 3.12
N GLY A 28 -3.94 10.68 3.75
CA GLY A 28 -3.14 11.79 3.24
C GLY A 28 -1.69 11.39 2.96
N TRP A 29 -1.19 11.79 1.81
CA TRP A 29 0.16 11.52 1.35
C TRP A 29 0.76 12.79 0.75
N VAL A 30 2.04 13.01 0.98
CA VAL A 30 2.77 14.13 0.37
C VAL A 30 4.00 13.58 -0.31
N PHE A 31 4.09 13.78 -1.62
CA PHE A 31 5.26 13.39 -2.38
C PHE A 31 6.48 14.23 -1.94
N PRO A 32 7.67 13.58 -1.84
CA PRO A 32 8.91 14.30 -1.59
C PRO A 32 9.19 15.27 -2.74
N THR A 33 9.91 16.36 -2.45
CA THR A 33 10.11 17.47 -3.40
C THR A 33 10.71 17.04 -4.74
N TRP A 34 11.59 16.04 -4.75
CA TRP A 34 12.20 15.51 -5.97
C TRP A 34 11.22 14.76 -6.89
N ALA A 35 10.08 14.30 -6.37
CA ALA A 35 9.06 13.56 -7.12
C ALA A 35 7.95 14.47 -7.69
N ARG A 36 8.06 15.79 -7.47
CA ARG A 36 7.04 16.77 -7.86
C ARG A 36 7.30 17.30 -9.27
N THR A 37 6.24 17.63 -9.98
CA THR A 37 6.31 17.98 -11.41
C THR A 37 6.89 19.39 -11.63
N HIS A 38 6.58 20.34 -10.75
CA HIS A 38 7.02 21.73 -10.85
C HIS A 38 6.98 22.44 -9.49
N ALA A 39 7.54 23.66 -9.39
CA ALA A 39 7.65 24.40 -8.13
C ALA A 39 6.30 24.70 -7.43
N LEU A 40 5.19 24.80 -8.18
CA LEU A 40 3.85 25.02 -7.64
C LEU A 40 3.11 23.72 -7.24
N ASP A 41 3.73 22.56 -7.44
CA ASP A 41 3.13 21.28 -7.11
C ASP A 41 3.25 21.07 -5.60
N THR A 42 2.11 21.02 -4.90
CA THR A 42 2.08 20.78 -3.46
C THR A 42 2.50 19.36 -3.11
N GLY A 43 2.44 18.43 -4.08
CA GLY A 43 2.71 17.02 -3.91
C GLY A 43 1.63 16.29 -3.10
N GLU A 44 0.49 16.93 -2.82
CA GLU A 44 -0.59 16.35 -2.01
C GLU A 44 -1.37 15.30 -2.80
N ALA A 45 -1.54 14.14 -2.18
CA ALA A 45 -2.27 13.01 -2.71
C ALA A 45 -3.01 12.29 -1.59
N VAL A 46 -3.88 11.36 -1.97
CA VAL A 46 -4.43 10.37 -1.05
C VAL A 46 -3.95 8.98 -1.44
N ASN A 47 -3.52 8.21 -0.44
CA ASN A 47 -3.11 6.83 -0.61
C ASN A 47 -4.10 5.91 0.13
N ILE A 48 -4.96 5.26 -0.65
CA ILE A 48 -6.02 4.38 -0.15
C ILE A 48 -5.39 3.16 0.55
N LEU A 49 -4.31 2.61 -0.01
CA LEU A 49 -3.61 1.47 0.58
C LEU A 49 -2.99 1.83 1.94
N LYS A 50 -2.41 3.03 2.07
CA LYS A 50 -1.95 3.57 3.36
C LYS A 50 -3.11 3.63 4.35
N GLY A 51 -4.25 4.18 3.93
CA GLY A 51 -5.47 4.21 4.74
C GLY A 51 -5.84 2.82 5.27
N ALA A 52 -5.90 1.83 4.37
CA ALA A 52 -6.19 0.44 4.73
C ALA A 52 -5.16 -0.15 5.70
N VAL A 53 -3.87 0.10 5.50
CA VAL A 53 -2.80 -0.35 6.41
C VAL A 53 -2.92 0.27 7.80
N VAL A 54 -3.32 1.55 7.89
CA VAL A 54 -3.53 2.24 9.16
C VAL A 54 -4.73 1.67 9.94
N THR A 55 -5.78 1.24 9.24
CA THR A 55 -7.07 0.92 9.87
C THR A 55 -7.35 -0.56 10.01
N ALA A 56 -6.70 -1.43 9.23
CA ALA A 56 -6.98 -2.86 9.23
C ALA A 56 -6.45 -3.60 10.47
N ASP A 57 -7.26 -4.50 11.03
CA ASP A 57 -6.87 -5.34 12.17
C ASP A 57 -5.79 -6.38 11.81
N ARG A 58 -5.82 -6.86 10.55
CA ARG A 58 -4.86 -7.83 10.00
C ARG A 58 -4.49 -7.46 8.58
N ILE A 59 -3.23 -7.65 8.23
CA ILE A 59 -2.69 -7.39 6.89
C ILE A 59 -2.11 -8.69 6.35
N LEU A 60 -2.69 -9.17 5.25
CA LEU A 60 -2.26 -10.40 4.59
C LEU A 60 -1.60 -10.09 3.25
N THR A 61 -0.41 -10.65 3.03
CA THR A 61 0.33 -10.52 1.78
C THR A 61 0.39 -11.83 1.04
N VAL A 62 0.50 -11.79 -0.29
CA VAL A 62 0.45 -12.97 -1.17
C VAL A 62 1.54 -14.01 -0.91
N SER A 63 2.62 -13.64 -0.21
CA SER A 63 3.64 -14.59 0.25
C SER A 63 4.34 -14.09 1.51
N LYS A 64 4.97 -15.01 2.24
CA LYS A 64 5.85 -14.69 3.38
C LYS A 64 7.04 -13.83 2.94
N GLY A 65 7.67 -14.15 1.81
CA GLY A 65 8.76 -13.35 1.24
C GLY A 65 8.30 -11.93 0.95
N TYR A 66 7.13 -11.78 0.34
CA TYR A 66 6.57 -10.47 0.03
C TYR A 66 6.25 -9.66 1.28
N SER A 67 5.79 -10.29 2.37
CA SER A 67 5.59 -9.62 3.66
C SER A 67 6.86 -8.97 4.20
N TRP A 68 8.02 -9.58 3.92
CA TRP A 68 9.31 -9.03 4.30
C TRP A 68 9.77 -7.95 3.34
N GLU A 69 9.69 -8.18 2.03
CA GLU A 69 10.11 -7.24 0.99
C GLU A 69 9.45 -5.86 1.14
N ILE A 70 8.15 -5.81 1.42
CA ILE A 70 7.43 -4.54 1.57
C ILE A 70 7.80 -3.76 2.85
N THR A 71 8.56 -4.38 3.75
CA THR A 71 9.09 -3.74 4.96
C THR A 71 10.49 -3.17 4.76
N THR A 72 11.10 -3.35 3.58
CA THR A 72 12.38 -2.69 3.22
C THR A 72 12.13 -1.39 2.48
N PRO A 73 13.08 -0.43 2.50
CA PRO A 73 12.95 0.82 1.73
C PRO A 73 12.66 0.59 0.24
N GLU A 74 13.29 -0.43 -0.35
CA GLU A 74 13.23 -0.77 -1.78
C GLU A 74 11.96 -1.53 -2.16
N GLY A 75 11.14 -1.97 -1.21
CA GLY A 75 9.86 -2.65 -1.48
C GLY A 75 8.65 -1.86 -0.98
N GLY A 76 8.81 -1.15 0.15
CA GLY A 76 7.76 -0.38 0.79
C GLY A 76 7.56 1.03 0.24
N TYR A 77 8.58 1.63 -0.37
CA TYR A 77 8.45 2.92 -1.09
C TYR A 77 7.76 4.03 -0.29
N GLY A 78 8.22 4.25 0.93
CA GLY A 78 7.66 5.19 1.89
C GLY A 78 6.62 4.59 2.85
N LEU A 79 6.06 3.41 2.55
CA LEU A 79 5.18 2.67 3.48
C LEU A 79 5.94 1.70 4.40
N GLN A 80 7.24 1.47 4.16
CA GLN A 80 8.02 0.47 4.90
C GLN A 80 8.00 0.69 6.42
N ASP A 81 8.03 1.94 6.88
CA ASP A 81 8.10 2.24 8.31
C ASP A 81 6.73 2.04 8.98
N LEU A 82 5.65 2.35 8.27
CA LEU A 82 4.28 2.05 8.68
C LEU A 82 4.02 0.52 8.72
N LEU A 83 4.50 -0.21 7.72
CA LEU A 83 4.38 -1.67 7.69
C LEU A 83 5.23 -2.33 8.77
N ARG A 84 6.43 -1.80 9.05
CA ARG A 84 7.30 -2.26 10.15
C ARG A 84 6.67 -2.01 11.52
N SER A 85 6.04 -0.85 11.74
CA SER A 85 5.37 -0.56 13.01
C SER A 85 4.18 -1.50 13.26
N ARG A 86 3.57 -2.02 12.20
CA ARG A 86 2.47 -3.00 12.24
C ARG A 86 2.90 -4.45 11.99
N LYS A 87 4.19 -4.78 12.16
CA LYS A 87 4.71 -6.13 11.89
C LYS A 87 4.00 -7.25 12.67
N SER A 88 3.44 -6.96 13.85
CA SER A 88 2.69 -7.93 14.66
C SER A 88 1.39 -8.42 14.03
N VAL A 89 0.81 -7.62 13.11
CA VAL A 89 -0.44 -7.94 12.40
C VAL A 89 -0.25 -8.15 10.90
N LEU A 90 1.00 -8.14 10.43
CA LEU A 90 1.39 -8.35 9.04
C LEU A 90 1.87 -9.79 8.84
N ASN A 91 1.18 -10.55 7.99
CA ASN A 91 1.52 -11.96 7.72
C ASN A 91 1.42 -12.27 6.22
N GLY A 92 2.33 -13.10 5.72
CA GLY A 92 2.23 -13.66 4.38
C GLY A 92 1.50 -15.00 4.36
N ILE A 93 0.63 -15.20 3.36
CA ILE A 93 -0.06 -16.47 3.13
C ILE A 93 0.78 -17.40 2.25
N THR A 94 0.42 -18.68 2.23
CA THR A 94 0.94 -19.67 1.28
C THR A 94 -0.16 -19.92 0.25
N ASN A 95 0.11 -19.64 -1.02
CA ASN A 95 -0.84 -19.97 -2.10
C ASN A 95 -0.72 -21.44 -2.47
N GLY A 96 -1.86 -22.07 -2.76
CA GLY A 96 -1.91 -23.38 -3.42
C GLY A 96 -2.19 -23.22 -4.92
N ILE A 97 -1.98 -24.29 -5.67
CA ILE A 97 -2.44 -24.43 -7.06
C ILE A 97 -3.42 -25.60 -7.13
N ASP A 98 -4.26 -25.62 -8.16
CA ASP A 98 -5.09 -26.79 -8.45
C ASP A 98 -4.29 -27.78 -9.29
N ASP A 99 -3.95 -28.92 -8.70
CA ASP A 99 -3.11 -29.94 -9.35
C ASP A 99 -3.85 -30.70 -10.48
N VAL A 100 -5.18 -30.63 -10.54
CA VAL A 100 -5.99 -31.28 -11.60
C VAL A 100 -6.02 -30.41 -12.85
N GLU A 101 -6.14 -29.09 -12.69
CA GLU A 101 -6.12 -28.15 -13.81
C GLU A 101 -4.69 -27.91 -14.33
N TRP A 102 -3.69 -27.94 -13.46
CA TRP A 102 -2.29 -27.67 -13.78
C TRP A 102 -1.42 -28.92 -13.97
N ASP A 103 -2.00 -30.00 -14.52
CA ASP A 103 -1.26 -31.21 -14.89
C ASP A 103 -0.69 -31.08 -16.32
N PRO A 104 0.64 -31.00 -16.50
CA PRO A 104 1.28 -30.89 -17.82
C PRO A 104 1.15 -32.16 -18.68
N SER A 105 0.63 -33.26 -18.13
CA SER A 105 0.38 -34.52 -18.85
C SER A 105 -1.01 -34.62 -19.50
N SER A 106 -1.85 -33.59 -19.34
CA SER A 106 -3.21 -33.47 -19.89
C SER A 106 -3.27 -33.29 -21.41
#